data_AF-A0A3M3UF87-F1
#
_entry.id   AF-A0A3M3UF87-F1
#
_cell.length_a   1.000
_cell.length_b   1.000
_cell.length_c   1.000
_cell.angle_alpha   90.00
_cell.angle_beta   90.00
_cell.angle_gamma   90.00
#
_symmetry.space_group_name_H-M   'P 1'
#
loop_
_entity.id
_entity.type
_entity.pdbx_description
1 polymer ?
#
loop_
_entity_poly.entity_id
_entity_poly.type
_entity_poly.pdbx_seq_one_letter_code
_entity_poly.pdbx_strand_id
1 'polypeptide(L)' 'FQAAAGFSPANSNTLWTGIAMGILTLWGVWVFLSIYRGWATQNLDRMVAAASAARWAVLFMIMTFMLLS' A
#
# COMPACT_ATOMS: atom_id res chain seq x y z
N PHE A 1 -0.89 -30.28 -5.92
CA PHE A 1 -0.21 -29.20 -6.68
C PHE A 1 1.28 -29.48 -6.73
N GLN A 2 1.72 -30.38 -7.62
CA GLN A 2 3.12 -30.67 -7.90
C GLN A 2 3.42 -30.34 -9.36
N ALA A 3 3.49 -29.05 -9.66
CA ALA A 3 3.95 -28.56 -10.96
C ALA A 3 4.59 -27.18 -10.75
N ALA A 4 5.70 -27.14 -10.00
CA ALA A 4 6.58 -25.98 -9.97
C ALA A 4 7.98 -26.50 -10.36
N ALA A 5 8.37 -26.20 -11.60
CA ALA A 5 9.73 -26.34 -12.07
C ALA A 5 10.66 -25.50 -11.19
N GLY A 6 11.58 -26.13 -10.46
CA GLY A 6 12.75 -25.50 -9.84
C GLY A 6 12.55 -24.51 -8.69
N PHE A 7 11.35 -23.94 -8.48
CA PHE A 7 11.10 -22.96 -7.41
C PHE A 7 10.37 -23.56 -6.22
N SER A 8 10.95 -23.41 -5.03
CA SER A 8 10.25 -23.75 -3.79
C SER A 8 8.99 -22.88 -3.66
N PRO A 9 7.85 -23.42 -3.18
CA PRO A 9 6.65 -22.63 -2.92
C PRO A 9 6.89 -21.43 -2.00
N ALA A 10 7.81 -21.56 -1.04
CA ALA A 10 8.19 -20.49 -0.12
C ALA A 10 8.89 -19.31 -0.83
N ASN A 11 9.74 -19.59 -1.82
CA ASN A 11 10.44 -18.56 -2.60
C ASN A 11 9.45 -17.78 -3.47
N SER A 12 8.50 -18.50 -4.10
CA SER A 12 7.45 -17.87 -4.89
C SER A 12 6.53 -16.99 -4.02
N ASN A 13 6.14 -17.45 -2.83
CA ASN A 13 5.29 -16.67 -1.93
C ASN A 13 5.98 -15.35 -1.52
N THR A 14 7.27 -15.43 -1.14
CA THR A 14 8.06 -14.26 -0.75
C THR A 14 8.16 -13.22 -1.86
N LEU A 15 8.36 -13.67 -3.11
CA LEU A 15 8.40 -12.78 -4.27
C LEU A 15 7.07 -12.02 -4.46
N TRP A 16 5.95 -12.73 -4.41
CA TRP A 16 4.63 -12.12 -4.60
C TRP A 16 4.25 -11.16 -3.46
N THR A 17 4.52 -11.54 -2.21
CA THR A 17 4.32 -10.65 -1.06
C THR A 17 5.19 -9.39 -1.18
N GLY A 18 6.44 -9.53 -1.60
CA GLY A 18 7.34 -8.39 -1.82
C GLY A 18 6.85 -7.45 -2.92
N ILE A 19 6.39 -7.99 -4.06
CA ILE A 19 5.80 -7.20 -5.16
C ILE A 19 4.55 -6.47 -4.67
N ALA A 20 3.65 -7.18 -4.00
CA ALA A 20 2.41 -6.60 -3.50
C ALA A 20 2.69 -5.47 -2.49
N MET A 21 3.68 -5.65 -1.62
CA MET A 21 4.09 -4.63 -0.66
C MET A 21 4.76 -3.42 -1.33
N GLY A 22 5.55 -3.65 -2.38
CA GLY A 22 6.12 -2.58 -3.20
C GLY A 22 5.05 -1.73 -3.87
N ILE A 23 4.05 -2.36 -4.50
CA ILE A 23 2.91 -1.67 -5.12
C ILE A 23 2.12 -0.87 -4.08
N LEU A 24 1.84 -1.47 -2.92
CA LEU A 24 1.12 -0.83 -1.83
C LEU A 24 1.82 0.45 -1.36
N THR A 25 3.15 0.40 -1.24
CA THR A 25 3.98 1.54 -0.83
C THR A 25 3.99 2.65 -1.88
N LEU A 26 4.15 2.30 -3.16
CA LEU A 26 4.12 3.26 -4.27
C LEU A 26 2.75 3.96 -4.37
N TRP A 27 1.67 3.19 -4.19
CA TRP A 27 0.33 3.74 -4.12
C TRP A 27 0.17 4.71 -2.94
N GLY A 28 0.76 4.39 -1.79
CA GLY A 28 0.82 5.30 -0.64
C GLY A 28 1.45 6.64 -0.94
N VAL A 29 2.62 6.63 -1.57
CA VAL A 29 3.30 7.85 -2.01
C VAL A 29 2.37 8.69 -2.90
N TRP A 30 1.69 8.06 -3.86
CA TRP A 30 0.75 8.76 -4.74
C TRP A 30 -0.44 9.37 -3.99
N VAL A 31 -0.99 8.67 -2.99
CA VAL A 31 -2.07 9.20 -2.14
C VAL A 31 -1.62 10.43 -1.36
N PHE A 32 -0.45 10.39 -0.71
CA PHE A 32 0.07 11.55 0.01
C PHE A 32 0.37 12.74 -0.89
N LEU A 33 0.92 12.49 -2.09
CA LEU A 33 1.14 13.54 -3.08
C LEU A 33 -0.19 14.18 -3.53
N SER A 34 -1.25 13.38 -3.68
CA SER A 34 -2.58 13.88 -4.04
C SER A 34 -3.19 14.72 -2.92
N ILE A 35 -3.07 14.28 -1.67
CA ILE A 35 -3.51 15.05 -0.49
C ILE A 35 -2.74 16.37 -0.39
N TYR A 36 -1.40 16.32 -0.52
CA TYR A 36 -0.55 17.49 -0.45
C TYR A 36 -0.89 18.50 -1.56
N ARG A 37 -1.02 18.05 -2.82
CA ARG A 37 -1.40 18.91 -3.95
C ARG A 37 -2.79 19.52 -3.75
N GLY A 38 -3.77 18.75 -3.26
CA GLY A 38 -5.11 19.26 -2.96
C GLY A 38 -5.12 20.32 -1.86
N TRP A 39 -4.34 20.10 -0.79
CA TRP A 39 -4.19 21.08 0.28
C TRP A 39 -3.44 22.34 -0.18
N ALA A 40 -2.32 22.19 -0.90
CA ALA A 40 -1.49 23.30 -1.36
C ALA A 40 -2.24 24.21 -2.34
N THR A 41 -3.18 23.67 -3.12
CA THR A 41 -4.04 24.42 -4.04
C THR A 41 -5.30 24.99 -3.37
N GLN A 42 -5.41 24.90 -2.03
CA GLN A 42 -6.58 25.31 -1.24
C GLN A 42 -7.91 24.64 -1.65
N ASN A 43 -7.85 23.56 -2.44
CA ASN A 43 -9.01 22.77 -2.83
C ASN A 43 -9.45 21.79 -1.72
N LEU A 44 -8.61 21.59 -0.70
CA LEU A 44 -8.84 20.63 0.37
C LEU A 44 -8.57 21.26 1.73
N ASP A 45 -9.58 21.22 2.61
CA ASP A 45 -9.44 21.67 3.99
C ASP A 45 -8.42 20.80 4.76
N ARG A 46 -7.70 21.41 5.70
CA ARG A 46 -6.63 20.76 6.47
C ARG A 46 -7.13 19.58 7.30
N MET A 47 -8.34 19.65 7.87
CA MET A 47 -8.94 18.54 8.61
C MET A 47 -9.30 17.38 7.68
N VAL A 48 -9.81 17.68 6.48
CA VAL A 48 -10.14 16.67 5.47
C VAL A 48 -8.88 15.98 4.95
N ALA A 49 -7.79 16.74 4.75
CA ALA A 49 -6.49 16.19 4.38
C ALA A 49 -5.95 15.22 5.45
N ALA A 50 -5.99 15.63 6.72
CA ALA A 50 -5.54 14.79 7.84
C ALA A 50 -6.39 13.51 7.99
N ALA A 51 -7.73 13.63 7.89
CA ALA A 51 -8.62 12.48 7.95
C ALA A 51 -8.39 11.51 6.78
N SER A 52 -8.09 12.02 5.58
CA SER A 52 -7.78 11.21 4.40
C SER A 52 -6.46 10.45 4.57
N ALA A 53 -5.43 11.11 5.09
CA ALA A 53 -4.16 10.47 5.42
C ALA A 53 -4.31 9.36 6.48
N ALA A 54 -5.12 9.60 7.52
CA ALA A 54 -5.39 8.61 8.55
C ALA A 54 -6.12 7.37 8.00
N ARG A 55 -7.14 7.57 7.15
CA ARG A 55 -7.85 6.46 6.47
C ARG A 55 -6.90 5.62 5.63
N TRP A 56 -6.01 6.28 4.88
CA TRP A 56 -4.99 5.58 4.11
C TRP A 56 -4.08 4.74 5.02
N ALA A 57 -3.61 5.30 6.14
CA ALA A 57 -2.73 4.60 7.07
C ALA A 57 -3.40 3.34 7.68
N VAL A 58 -4.69 3.42 8.01
CA VAL A 58 -5.46 2.26 8.52
C VAL A 58 -5.59 1.18 7.44
N LEU A 59 -5.94 1.56 6.21
CA LEU A 59 -6.03 0.60 5.10
C LEU A 59 -4.68 -0.05 4.78
N PHE A 60 -3.60 0.72 4.80
CA PHE A 60 -2.24 0.22 4.63
C PHE A 60 -1.88 -0.81 5.70
N MET A 61 -2.20 -0.53 6.97
CA MET A 61 -1.95 -1.44 8.08
C MET A 61 -2.75 -2.75 7.93
N ILE A 62 -4.02 -2.69 7.57
CA ILE A 62 -4.88 -3.87 7.37
C ILE A 62 -4.33 -4.73 6.23
N MET A 63 -4.01 -4.12 5.07
CA MET A 63 -3.46 -4.87 3.94
C MET A 63 -2.12 -5.51 4.27
N THR A 64 -1.23 -4.78 4.97
CA THR A 64 0.07 -5.30 5.37
C THR A 64 -0.07 -6.50 6.32
N PHE A 65 -0.99 -6.40 7.29
CA PHE A 65 -1.28 -7.52 8.18
C PHE A 65 -1.78 -8.75 7.42
N MET A 66 -2.75 -8.58 6.52
CA MET A 66 -3.27 -9.69 5.71
C MET A 66 -2.23 -10.31 4.76
N LEU A 67 -1.26 -9.53 4.30
CA LEU A 67 -0.17 -10.02 3.43
C LEU A 67 0.91 -10.80 4.19
N LEU A 68 1.11 -10.48 5.47
CA LEU A 68 2.16 -11.05 6.32
C LEU A 68 1.63 -12.14 7.28
N SER A 69 0.31 -12.27 7.42
CA SER A 69 -0.37 -13.33 8.19
C SER A 69 -0.41 -14.64 7.42
#